data_AF-B6GAK4-F1
#
_entry.id   AF-B6GAK4-F1
#
_cell.length_a   1.000
_cell.length_b   1.000
_cell.length_c   1.000
_cell.angle_alpha   90.00
_cell.angle_beta   90.00
_cell.angle_gamma   90.00
#
_symmetry.space_group_name_H-M   'P 1'
#
loop_
_entity.id
_entity.type
_entity.pdbx_description
1 polymer ?
#
loop_
_entity_poly.entity_id
_entity_poly.type
_entity_poly.pdbx_seq_one_letter_code
_entity_poly.pdbx_strand_id
1 'polypeptide(L)'
;MEILRLARPFEDVYFEDPEDNPDTPRFRVYFDDASIEAMLAKVSNAIDRAQSLNRKLDQAQTDEQRAEITQTMVHLEKRVIVTFIGTDGYDRLLSWMGDGEPIDPAKHTSVLGEVMASFLMLLGRKATNEQLRRCGLYFSQESAQTKAFLQEQRKQQPKRGGQFSEAQGGKSGKKRRK
;
A
#
# COMPACT_ATOMS: atom_id res chain seq x y z
N MET A 1 -28.58 3.80 21.12
CA MET A 1 -27.25 4.38 21.42
C MET A 1 -26.28 3.87 20.38
N GLU A 2 -25.92 4.70 19.40
CA GLU A 2 -24.84 4.36 18.47
C GLU A 2 -23.52 4.59 19.20
N ILE A 3 -22.73 3.53 19.32
CA ILE A 3 -21.34 3.64 19.76
C ILE A 3 -20.59 4.22 18.57
N LEU A 4 -20.50 5.55 18.50
CA LEU A 4 -19.48 6.21 17.71
C LEU A 4 -18.14 5.65 18.20
N ARG A 5 -17.51 4.77 17.42
CA ARG A 5 -16.08 4.52 17.58
C ARG A 5 -15.45 5.92 17.55
N LEU A 6 -14.95 6.39 18.69
CA LEU A 6 -13.99 7.48 18.77
C LEU A 6 -12.72 7.00 18.05
N ALA A 7 -12.79 6.96 16.72
CA ALA A 7 -11.65 6.67 15.87
C ALA A 7 -10.66 7.80 16.12
N ARG A 8 -9.42 7.45 16.47
CA ARG A 8 -8.36 8.45 16.59
C ARG A 8 -8.30 9.23 15.27
N PRO A 9 -8.19 10.57 15.30
CA PRO A 9 -8.16 11.38 14.08
C PRO A 9 -6.85 11.20 13.30
N PHE A 10 -5.94 10.37 13.80
CA PHE A 10 -4.71 9.99 13.11
C PHE A 10 -4.26 8.58 13.49
N GLU A 11 -3.39 8.00 12.68
CA GLU A 11 -2.56 6.85 13.01
C GLU A 11 -1.09 7.17 12.78
N ASP A 12 -0.23 6.66 13.65
CA ASP A 12 1.21 6.65 13.41
C ASP A 12 1.54 5.35 12.66
N VAL A 13 2.04 5.50 11.42
CA VAL A 13 2.41 4.42 10.51
C VAL A 13 3.91 4.19 10.56
N TYR A 14 4.29 2.92 10.60
CA TYR A 14 5.66 2.42 10.54
C TYR A 14 5.76 1.40 9.40
N PHE A 15 6.93 1.31 8.76
CA PHE A 15 7.15 0.32 7.69
C PHE A 15 7.67 -1.02 8.21
N GLU A 16 8.46 -0.97 9.27
CA GLU A 16 8.85 -2.11 10.10
C GLU A 16 8.31 -1.95 11.52
N ASP A 17 8.24 -3.07 12.27
CA ASP A 17 7.86 -3.04 13.68
C ASP A 17 8.92 -2.24 14.46
N PRO A 18 8.53 -1.14 15.15
CA PRO A 18 9.48 -0.34 15.94
C PRO A 18 10.07 -1.09 17.13
N GLU A 19 9.49 -2.21 17.57
CA GLU A 19 10.11 -3.08 18.58
C GLU A 19 11.30 -3.87 18.00
N ASP A 20 11.23 -4.26 16.73
CA ASP A 20 12.28 -5.00 16.03
C ASP A 20 13.32 -4.07 15.38
N ASN A 21 12.88 -2.93 14.84
CA ASN A 21 13.73 -1.89 14.28
C ASN A 21 13.34 -0.49 14.81
N PRO A 22 13.98 -0.02 15.89
CA PRO A 22 13.70 1.29 16.48
C PRO A 22 13.94 2.49 15.55
N ASP A 23 14.76 2.33 14.50
CA ASP A 23 15.10 3.38 13.54
C ASP A 23 14.09 3.48 12.38
N THR A 24 13.06 2.63 12.37
CA THR A 24 11.96 2.67 11.40
C THR A 24 11.26 4.04 11.41
N PRO A 25 11.04 4.67 10.25
CA PRO A 25 10.50 6.01 10.21
C PRO A 25 9.01 6.01 10.61
N ARG A 26 8.67 6.93 11.52
CA ARG A 26 7.29 7.20 11.94
C ARG A 26 6.63 8.28 11.09
N PHE A 27 5.47 7.97 10.52
CA PHE A 27 4.63 8.94 9.81
C PHE A 27 3.26 9.08 10.47
N ARG A 28 2.87 10.31 10.80
CA ARG A 28 1.53 10.58 11.30
C ARG A 28 0.59 10.85 10.13
N VAL A 29 -0.42 10.01 9.97
CA VAL A 29 -1.44 10.12 8.91
C VAL A 29 -2.78 10.46 9.54
N TYR A 30 -3.43 11.51 9.06
CA TYR A 30 -4.72 11.98 9.59
C TYR A 30 -5.90 11.32 8.87
N PHE A 31 -6.90 10.93 9.65
CA PHE A 31 -8.11 10.21 9.22
C PHE A 31 -9.39 10.86 9.79
N ASP A 32 -9.37 12.16 10.06
CA ASP A 32 -10.62 12.92 10.15
C ASP A 32 -11.35 12.95 8.80
N ASP A 33 -12.64 13.28 8.82
CA ASP A 33 -13.48 13.21 7.62
C ASP A 33 -12.94 14.05 6.45
N ALA A 34 -12.43 15.26 6.72
CA ALA A 34 -11.90 16.13 5.68
C ALA A 34 -10.61 15.54 5.07
N SER A 35 -9.74 14.99 5.91
CA SER A 35 -8.53 14.28 5.46
C SER A 35 -8.88 13.05 4.62
N ILE A 36 -9.86 12.24 5.03
CA ILE A 36 -10.32 11.05 4.27
C ILE A 36 -10.87 11.46 2.90
N GLU A 37 -11.75 12.45 2.84
CA GLU A 37 -12.33 12.92 1.57
C GLU A 37 -11.25 13.46 0.63
N ALA A 38 -10.31 14.25 1.15
CA ALA A 38 -9.19 14.79 0.38
C ALA A 38 -8.26 13.68 -0.14
N MET A 39 -7.98 12.64 0.67
CA MET A 39 -7.19 11.49 0.24
C MET A 39 -7.91 10.70 -0.85
N LEU A 40 -9.19 10.35 -0.63
CA LEU A 40 -9.99 9.58 -1.59
C LEU A 40 -10.09 10.27 -2.95
N ALA A 41 -10.26 11.60 -2.98
CA ALA A 41 -10.29 12.38 -4.21
C ALA A 41 -9.00 12.25 -5.04
N LYS A 42 -7.85 12.08 -4.38
CA LYS A 42 -6.53 11.96 -5.03
C LYS A 42 -6.22 10.52 -5.48
N VAL A 43 -6.73 9.51 -4.75
CA VAL A 43 -6.30 8.11 -4.91
C VAL A 43 -7.37 7.16 -5.46
N SER A 44 -8.60 7.62 -5.69
CA SER A 44 -9.73 6.76 -6.12
C SER A 44 -9.44 5.91 -7.36
N ASN A 45 -8.73 6.45 -8.35
CA ASN A 45 -8.39 5.70 -9.58
C ASN A 45 -7.03 5.00 -9.52
N ALA A 46 -6.36 4.97 -8.37
CA ALA A 46 -4.99 4.47 -8.29
C ALA A 46 -4.90 2.96 -8.58
N ILE A 47 -5.82 2.16 -8.04
CA ILE A 47 -5.82 0.70 -8.23
C ILE A 47 -6.02 0.34 -9.71
N ASP A 48 -7.04 0.93 -10.34
CA ASP A 48 -7.35 0.68 -11.77
C ASP A 48 -6.17 1.07 -12.66
N ARG A 49 -5.53 2.20 -12.37
CA ARG A 49 -4.32 2.64 -13.10
C ARG A 49 -3.16 1.69 -12.88
N ALA A 50 -2.90 1.25 -11.65
CA ALA A 50 -1.82 0.32 -11.36
C ALA A 50 -2.01 -1.02 -12.09
N GLN A 51 -3.24 -1.56 -12.08
CA GLN A 51 -3.57 -2.78 -12.82
C GLN A 51 -3.43 -2.59 -14.34
N SER A 52 -3.86 -1.45 -14.88
CA SER A 52 -3.68 -1.12 -16.30
C SER A 52 -2.20 -1.05 -16.68
N LEU A 53 -1.37 -0.43 -15.85
CA LEU A 53 0.07 -0.31 -16.07
C LEU A 53 0.76 -1.68 -16.01
N ASN A 54 0.41 -2.54 -15.04
CA ASN A 54 0.95 -3.90 -14.97
C ASN A 54 0.64 -4.70 -16.24
N ARG A 55 -0.62 -4.66 -16.71
CA ARG A 55 -0.98 -5.34 -17.97
C ARG A 55 -0.20 -4.82 -19.18
N LYS A 56 0.06 -3.50 -19.23
CA LYS A 56 0.89 -2.91 -20.29
C LYS A 56 2.34 -3.35 -20.17
N LEU A 57 2.87 -3.47 -18.95
CA LEU A 57 4.23 -3.93 -18.70
C LEU A 57 4.43 -5.38 -19.14
N ASP A 58 3.44 -6.24 -18.92
CA ASP A 58 3.43 -7.63 -19.38
C ASP A 58 3.42 -7.72 -20.92
N GLN A 59 2.78 -6.76 -21.59
CA GLN A 59 2.66 -6.68 -23.04
C GLN A 59 3.81 -5.93 -23.73
N ALA A 60 4.69 -5.27 -22.97
CA ALA A 60 5.75 -4.44 -23.51
C ALA A 60 6.78 -5.29 -24.27
N GLN A 61 7.06 -4.90 -25.51
CA GLN A 61 7.96 -5.64 -26.41
C GLN A 61 9.36 -5.04 -26.50
N THR A 62 9.53 -3.80 -26.02
CA THR A 62 10.79 -3.05 -26.09
C THR A 62 11.18 -2.50 -24.73
N ASP A 63 12.46 -2.23 -24.56
CA ASP A 63 12.99 -1.63 -23.34
C ASP A 63 12.51 -0.17 -23.18
N GLU A 64 12.34 0.58 -24.28
CA GLU A 64 11.77 1.93 -24.20
C GLU A 64 10.33 1.91 -23.68
N GLN A 65 9.49 1.00 -24.17
CA GLN A 65 8.12 0.85 -23.66
C GLN A 65 8.10 0.48 -22.17
N ARG A 66 8.98 -0.45 -21.76
CA ARG A 66 9.10 -0.85 -20.35
C ARG A 66 9.54 0.34 -19.48
N ALA A 67 10.46 1.15 -19.95
CA ALA A 67 10.94 2.34 -19.23
C ALA A 67 9.82 3.39 -19.08
N GLU A 68 9.06 3.68 -20.13
CA GLU A 68 7.95 4.65 -20.09
C GLU A 68 6.83 4.19 -19.14
N ILE A 69 6.45 2.90 -19.20
CA ILE A 69 5.43 2.32 -18.33
C ILE A 69 5.92 2.32 -16.87
N THR A 70 7.17 1.93 -16.63
CA THR A 70 7.80 1.97 -15.30
C THR A 70 7.79 3.39 -14.74
N GLN A 71 8.16 4.39 -15.55
CA GLN A 71 8.15 5.77 -15.11
C GLN A 71 6.73 6.23 -14.77
N THR A 72 5.72 5.82 -15.53
CA THR A 72 4.32 6.12 -15.22
C THR A 72 3.87 5.45 -13.93
N MET A 73 4.34 4.23 -13.65
CA MET A 73 4.09 3.53 -12.38
C MET A 73 4.71 4.28 -11.20
N VAL A 74 5.97 4.72 -11.32
CA VAL A 74 6.67 5.52 -10.29
C VAL A 74 5.87 6.78 -9.94
N HIS A 75 5.35 7.49 -10.94
CA HIS A 75 4.55 8.69 -10.71
C HIS A 75 3.23 8.37 -9.98
N LEU A 76 2.60 7.25 -10.32
CA LEU A 76 1.38 6.79 -9.66
C LEU A 76 1.64 6.45 -8.18
N GLU A 77 2.68 5.65 -7.92
CA GLU A 77 3.10 5.26 -6.58
C GLU A 77 3.45 6.49 -5.73
N LYS A 78 4.30 7.38 -6.27
CA LYS A 78 4.66 8.65 -5.60
C LYS A 78 3.42 9.47 -5.27
N ARG A 79 2.49 9.65 -6.22
CA ARG A 79 1.24 10.41 -5.99
C ARG A 79 0.45 9.85 -4.82
N VAL A 80 0.30 8.53 -4.75
CA VAL A 80 -0.43 7.90 -3.65
C VAL A 80 0.34 8.07 -2.36
N ILE A 81 1.61 7.71 -2.30
CA ILE A 81 2.40 7.78 -1.05
C ILE A 81 2.45 9.20 -0.50
N VAL A 82 2.75 10.20 -1.35
CA VAL A 82 2.77 11.63 -0.98
C VAL A 82 1.41 12.10 -0.46
N THR A 83 0.30 11.52 -0.92
CA THR A 83 -1.04 11.86 -0.41
C THR A 83 -1.19 11.52 1.07
N PHE A 84 -0.49 10.49 1.58
CA PHE A 84 -0.59 10.05 2.97
C PHE A 84 0.46 10.69 3.86
N ILE A 85 1.71 10.76 3.39
CA ILE A 85 2.86 11.15 4.24
C ILE A 85 3.54 12.45 3.80
N GLY A 86 3.02 13.12 2.77
CA GLY A 86 3.60 14.33 2.21
C GLY A 86 4.87 14.08 1.39
N THR A 87 5.40 15.14 0.77
CA THR A 87 6.64 15.07 -0.02
C THR A 87 7.84 14.76 0.87
N ASP A 88 7.98 15.47 1.99
CA ASP A 88 9.07 15.23 2.95
C ASP A 88 9.03 13.80 3.51
N GLY A 89 7.83 13.26 3.72
CA GLY A 89 7.67 11.87 4.17
C GLY A 89 8.07 10.87 3.09
N TYR A 90 7.74 11.14 1.83
CA TYR A 90 8.19 10.33 0.69
C TYR A 90 9.70 10.35 0.54
N ASP A 91 10.34 11.52 0.64
CA ASP A 91 11.80 11.62 0.52
C ASP A 91 12.50 10.89 1.68
N ARG A 92 11.96 11.02 2.91
CA ARG A 92 12.44 10.24 4.06
C ARG A 92 12.28 8.73 3.88
N LEU A 93 11.18 8.28 3.26
CA LEU A 93 10.98 6.87 2.92
C LEU A 93 12.06 6.41 1.94
N LEU A 94 12.31 7.15 0.86
CA LEU A 94 13.32 6.76 -0.14
C LEU A 94 14.73 6.70 0.47
N SER A 95 15.10 7.65 1.32
CA SER A 95 16.39 7.62 2.03
C SER A 95 16.48 6.45 3.01
N TRP A 96 15.41 6.16 3.75
CA TRP A 96 15.41 5.04 4.69
C TRP A 96 15.56 3.69 3.98
N MET A 97 14.90 3.51 2.82
CA MET A 97 15.05 2.29 2.01
C MET A 97 16.45 2.10 1.43
N GLY A 98 17.28 3.15 1.39
CA GLY A 98 18.65 3.12 0.88
C GLY A 98 19.71 3.40 1.96
N ASP A 99 19.41 3.06 3.21
CA ASP A 99 20.34 3.17 4.34
C ASP A 99 20.93 4.59 4.54
N GLY A 100 20.12 5.62 4.28
CA GLY A 100 20.47 7.03 4.41
C GLY A 100 20.59 7.76 3.07
N GLU A 101 20.78 7.04 1.96
CA GLU A 101 20.81 7.61 0.61
C GLU A 101 19.51 7.32 -0.14
N PRO A 102 18.93 8.28 -0.87
CA PRO A 102 17.66 8.07 -1.57
C PRO A 102 17.80 7.02 -2.67
N ILE A 103 16.99 5.96 -2.60
CA ILE A 103 16.90 4.96 -3.66
C ILE A 103 16.32 5.55 -4.95
N ASP A 104 16.65 4.95 -6.09
CA ASP A 104 15.96 5.20 -7.36
C ASP A 104 14.60 4.49 -7.39
N PRO A 105 13.46 5.21 -7.41
CA PRO A 105 12.13 4.62 -7.40
C PRO A 105 11.87 3.69 -8.59
N ALA A 106 12.45 3.98 -9.76
CA ALA A 106 12.23 3.18 -10.98
C ALA A 106 12.78 1.76 -10.85
N LYS A 107 13.75 1.54 -9.96
CA LYS A 107 14.33 0.22 -9.67
C LYS A 107 13.60 -0.51 -8.54
N HIS A 108 12.66 0.14 -7.86
CA HIS A 108 12.01 -0.36 -6.65
C HIS A 108 10.48 -0.26 -6.69
N THR A 109 9.89 -0.17 -7.89
CA THR A 109 8.43 -0.09 -8.10
C THR A 109 7.65 -1.22 -7.42
N SER A 110 8.19 -2.44 -7.38
CA SER A 110 7.52 -3.53 -6.64
C SER A 110 7.32 -3.19 -5.15
N VAL A 111 8.34 -2.68 -4.47
CA VAL A 111 8.28 -2.38 -3.03
C VAL A 111 7.45 -1.12 -2.78
N LEU A 112 7.64 -0.08 -3.60
CA LEU A 112 6.82 1.13 -3.53
C LEU A 112 5.34 0.85 -3.85
N GLY A 113 5.08 -0.12 -4.73
CA GLY A 113 3.75 -0.64 -5.02
C GLY A 113 3.10 -1.32 -3.82
N GLU A 114 3.86 -2.08 -3.01
CA GLU A 114 3.38 -2.67 -1.76
C GLU A 114 3.07 -1.61 -0.70
N VAL A 115 3.92 -0.58 -0.60
CA VAL A 115 3.69 0.59 0.26
C VAL A 115 2.42 1.33 -0.15
N MET A 116 2.27 1.60 -1.46
CA MET A 116 1.06 2.19 -2.03
C MET A 116 -0.18 1.36 -1.66
N ALA A 117 -0.14 0.04 -1.87
CA ALA A 117 -1.26 -0.85 -1.56
C ALA A 117 -1.63 -0.83 -0.07
N SER A 118 -0.63 -0.83 0.80
CA SER A 118 -0.82 -0.76 2.26
C SER A 118 -1.52 0.52 2.68
N PHE A 119 -1.15 1.67 2.10
CA PHE A 119 -1.85 2.93 2.34
C PHE A 119 -3.29 2.92 1.84
N LEU A 120 -3.55 2.38 0.64
CA LEU A 120 -4.90 2.26 0.10
C LEU A 120 -5.78 1.34 0.97
N MET A 121 -5.24 0.22 1.46
CA MET A 121 -5.94 -0.66 2.40
C MET A 121 -6.22 0.03 3.72
N LEU A 122 -5.26 0.81 4.24
CA LEU A 122 -5.45 1.59 5.45
C LEU A 122 -6.60 2.60 5.28
N LEU A 123 -6.59 3.37 4.18
CA LEU A 123 -7.67 4.31 3.87
C LEU A 123 -9.03 3.60 3.73
N GLY A 124 -9.09 2.46 3.05
CA GLY A 124 -10.33 1.69 2.92
C GLY A 124 -10.88 1.18 4.25
N ARG A 125 -10.03 0.88 5.24
CA ARG A 125 -10.45 0.52 6.61
C ARG A 125 -10.94 1.71 7.43
N LYS A 126 -10.53 2.93 7.06
CA LYS A 126 -10.83 4.17 7.79
C LYS A 126 -12.01 4.93 7.22
N ALA A 127 -12.20 4.88 5.91
CA ALA A 127 -13.30 5.54 5.23
C ALA A 127 -14.63 4.86 5.52
N THR A 128 -15.68 5.66 5.62
CA THR A 128 -17.06 5.17 5.70
C THR A 128 -17.55 4.68 4.34
N ASN A 129 -18.52 3.77 4.33
CA ASN A 129 -19.14 3.29 3.08
C ASN A 129 -19.70 4.43 2.21
N GLU A 130 -20.17 5.51 2.83
CA GLU A 130 -20.70 6.68 2.12
C GLU A 130 -19.58 7.49 1.44
N GLN A 131 -18.47 7.76 2.14
CA GLN A 131 -17.29 8.40 1.56
C GLN A 131 -16.73 7.57 0.40
N LEU A 132 -16.67 6.25 0.54
CA LEU A 132 -16.21 5.34 -0.52
C LEU A 132 -17.15 5.38 -1.73
N ARG A 133 -18.46 5.31 -1.52
CA ARG A 133 -19.47 5.41 -2.59
C ARG A 133 -19.38 6.73 -3.35
N ARG A 134 -19.22 7.86 -2.65
CA ARG A 134 -19.08 9.20 -3.26
C ARG A 134 -17.89 9.30 -4.20
N CYS A 135 -16.81 8.58 -3.90
CA CYS A 135 -15.61 8.54 -4.73
C CYS A 135 -15.67 7.48 -5.86
N GLY A 136 -16.84 6.87 -6.10
CA GLY A 136 -17.01 5.81 -7.10
C GLY A 136 -16.31 4.50 -6.71
N LEU A 137 -15.84 4.38 -5.47
CA LEU A 137 -15.16 3.21 -4.96
C LEU A 137 -16.19 2.30 -4.31
N TYR A 138 -16.59 1.25 -5.02
CA TYR A 138 -17.28 0.12 -4.39
C TYR A 138 -16.26 -0.69 -3.57
N PHE A 139 -15.95 -0.23 -2.36
CA PHE A 139 -15.32 -1.11 -1.38
C PHE A 139 -16.38 -2.10 -0.87
N SER A 140 -16.64 -3.16 -1.64
CA SER A 140 -17.11 -4.39 -1.00
C SER A 140 -15.98 -4.81 -0.05
N GLN A 141 -16.32 -5.05 1.22
CA GLN A 141 -15.41 -5.59 2.22
C GLN A 141 -14.44 -6.60 1.58
N GLU A 142 -13.14 -6.32 1.68
CA GLU A 142 -12.06 -7.04 0.98
C GLU A 142 -12.27 -7.14 -0.54
N SER A 143 -12.02 -6.04 -1.27
CA SER A 143 -12.08 -6.11 -2.74
C SER A 143 -11.09 -7.19 -3.22
N ALA A 144 -11.62 -8.22 -3.87
CA ALA A 144 -10.82 -9.26 -4.50
C ALA A 144 -9.76 -8.68 -5.43
N GLN A 145 -9.96 -7.44 -5.92
CA GLN A 145 -9.04 -6.68 -6.74
C GLN A 145 -7.80 -6.16 -5.99
N THR A 146 -7.93 -5.66 -4.75
CA THR A 146 -6.77 -5.27 -3.94
C THR A 146 -5.97 -6.50 -3.52
N LYS A 147 -6.67 -7.58 -3.14
CA LYS A 147 -6.05 -8.87 -2.80
C LYS A 147 -5.36 -9.50 -4.03
N ALA A 148 -6.00 -9.44 -5.20
CA ALA A 148 -5.42 -9.89 -6.45
C ALA A 148 -4.23 -9.02 -6.89
N PHE A 149 -4.31 -7.69 -6.72
CA PHE A 149 -3.19 -6.79 -7.01
C PHE A 149 -1.96 -7.13 -6.17
N LEU A 150 -2.12 -7.31 -4.85
CA LEU A 150 -1.04 -7.72 -3.96
C LEU A 150 -0.50 -9.12 -4.30
N GLN A 151 -1.38 -10.07 -4.63
CA GLN A 151 -0.95 -11.39 -5.08
C GLN A 151 -0.18 -11.34 -6.41
N GLU A 152 -0.57 -10.45 -7.32
CA GLU A 152 0.09 -10.31 -8.62
C GLU A 152 1.48 -9.65 -8.48
N GLN A 153 1.62 -8.64 -7.63
CA GLN A 153 2.93 -8.07 -7.30
C GLN A 153 3.86 -9.11 -6.67
N ARG A 154 3.35 -9.96 -5.77
CA ARG A 154 4.14 -11.06 -5.17
C ARG A 154 4.60 -12.13 -6.18
N LYS A 155 3.86 -12.35 -7.27
CA LYS A 155 4.24 -13.33 -8.31
C LYS A 155 5.34 -12.84 -9.23
N GLN A 156 5.50 -11.52 -9.39
CA GLN A 156 6.51 -10.93 -10.27
C GLN A 156 7.93 -10.92 -9.66
N GLN A 157 8.11 -11.43 -8.43
CA GLN A 157 9.43 -11.60 -7.81
C GLN A 157 10.04 -12.99 -8.10
N PRO A 158 11.35 -13.07 -8.44
CA PRO A 158 12.12 -14.28 -8.21
C PRO A 158 12.27 -14.47 -6.69
N LYS A 159 11.96 -15.68 -6.20
CA LYS A 159 12.07 -16.06 -4.78
C LYS A 159 13.46 -15.75 -4.22
N ARG A 160 13.65 -14.58 -3.63
CA ARG A 160 14.74 -14.30 -2.70
C ARG A 160 14.21 -14.56 -1.30
N GLY A 161 14.91 -15.44 -0.57
CA GLY A 161 14.49 -15.92 0.74
C GLY A 161 14.63 -14.87 1.83
N GLY A 162 13.71 -14.94 2.80
CA GLY A 162 13.60 -14.10 4.00
C GLY A 162 12.94 -12.75 3.67
N GLN A 163 11.88 -12.29 4.31
CA GLN A 163 11.44 -12.51 5.67
C GLN A 163 9.99 -11.98 5.80
N PHE A 164 9.02 -12.68 5.22
CA PHE A 164 7.60 -12.50 5.55
C PHE A 164 7.05 -13.86 5.95
N SER A 165 7.43 -14.33 7.14
CA SER A 165 6.71 -15.45 7.74
C SER A 165 5.38 -14.91 8.24
N GLU A 166 4.31 -15.21 7.50
CA GLU A 166 2.97 -15.24 8.07
C GLU A 166 3.04 -16.14 9.30
N ALA A 167 2.97 -15.53 10.49
CA ALA A 167 2.76 -16.25 11.73
C ALA A 167 1.40 -16.94 11.63
N GLN A 168 1.40 -18.21 11.21
CA GLN A 168 0.27 -19.12 11.36
C GLN A 168 -0.05 -19.21 12.85
N GLY A 169 -1.07 -18.47 13.27
CA GLY A 169 -1.70 -18.62 14.56
C GLY A 169 -2.19 -20.05 14.73
N GLY A 170 -1.50 -20.81 15.59
CA GLY A 170 -1.94 -22.11 16.02
C GLY A 170 -3.25 -22.01 16.79
N LYS A 171 -4.18 -22.94 16.49
CA LYS A 171 -5.04 -23.57 17.50
C LYS A 171 -5.72 -24.83 16.97
N SER A 172 -5.52 -25.90 17.74
CA SER A 172 -6.45 -27.00 18.06
C SER A 172 -6.86 -28.00 16.97
N GLY A 173 -6.16 -29.15 16.94
CA GLY A 173 -6.64 -30.42 16.40
C GLY A 173 -6.47 -31.53 17.45
N LYS A 174 -7.56 -31.91 18.10
CA LYS A 174 -7.67 -32.80 19.27
C LYS A 174 -7.50 -34.27 18.87
N LYS A 175 -6.70 -35.00 19.67
CA LYS A 175 -6.56 -36.47 19.82
C LYS A 175 -7.56 -37.37 19.04
N ARG A 176 -7.03 -38.27 18.22
CA ARG A 176 -7.68 -39.55 17.88
C ARG A 176 -6.98 -40.69 18.63
N ARG A 177 -7.75 -41.37 19.49
CA ARG A 177 -7.36 -42.57 20.24
C ARG A 177 -7.23 -43.77 19.28
N LYS A 178 -6.38 -44.72 19.68
CA LYS A 178 -6.35 -46.12 19.25
C LYS A 178 -7.74 -46.74 19.21
#